data_AF-A0A956URG4-F1
#
_entry.id   AF-A0A956URG4-F1
#
_cell.length_a   1.000
_cell.length_b   1.000
_cell.length_c   1.000
_cell.angle_alpha   90.00
_cell.angle_beta   90.00
_cell.angle_gamma   90.00
#
_symmetry.space_group_name_H-M   'P 1'
#
loop_
_entity.id
_entity.type
_entity.pdbx_description
1 polymer ?
#
loop_
_entity_poly.entity_id
_entity_poly.type
_entity_poly.pdbx_seq_one_letter_code
_entity_poly.pdbx_strand_id
1 'polypeptide(L)' 'MAESKAANIRQLSDDDLSREINEAYRALFTLRFQHASRQLQNYQELGAARRRIARLRTIKREREIETAEVQE' A
#
# COMPACT_ATOMS: atom_id res chain seq x y z
N MET A 1 11.41 -13.22 -6.31
CA MET A 1 10.09 -13.82 -6.02
C MET A 1 9.13 -12.71 -5.57
N ALA A 2 8.46 -12.01 -6.50
CA ALA A 2 7.53 -10.92 -6.18
C ALA A 2 6.27 -10.97 -7.06
N GLU A 3 5.83 -12.18 -7.39
CA GLU A 3 4.76 -12.42 -8.36
C GLU A 3 3.36 -12.50 -7.72
N SER A 4 3.23 -12.41 -6.38
CA SER A 4 1.95 -12.78 -5.72
C SER A 4 1.28 -11.71 -4.85
N LYS A 5 1.76 -10.46 -4.77
CA LYS A 5 1.04 -9.41 -4.02
C LYS A 5 0.17 -8.50 -4.89
N ALA A 6 0.63 -8.10 -6.07
CA ALA A 6 -0.16 -7.21 -6.94
C ALA A 6 -1.42 -7.90 -7.49
N ALA A 7 -1.34 -9.19 -7.83
CA ALA A 7 -2.49 -9.97 -8.30
C ALA A 7 -3.56 -10.15 -7.21
N ASN A 8 -3.15 -10.43 -5.97
CA ASN A 8 -4.08 -10.53 -4.83
C ASN A 8 -4.75 -9.19 -4.51
N ILE A 9 -4.03 -8.07 -4.60
CA ILE A 9 -4.59 -6.73 -4.32
C ILE A 9 -5.66 -6.34 -5.34
N ARG A 10 -5.54 -6.75 -6.62
CA ARG A 10 -6.57 -6.51 -7.64
C ARG A 10 -7.86 -7.29 -7.40
N GLN A 11 -7.83 -8.35 -6.59
CA GLN A 11 -9.01 -9.13 -6.22
C GLN A 11 -9.70 -8.64 -4.93
N LEU A 12 -9.06 -7.74 -4.16
CA LEU A 12 -9.66 -7.18 -2.95
C LEU A 12 -10.81 -6.22 -3.28
N SER A 13 -11.84 -6.17 -2.44
CA SER A 13 -12.88 -5.14 -2.50
C SER A 13 -12.30 -3.75 -2.20
N ASP A 14 -12.94 -2.68 -2.67
CA ASP A 14 -12.50 -1.29 -2.45
C ASP A 14 -12.39 -0.92 -0.96
N ASP A 15 -13.26 -1.52 -0.13
CA ASP A 15 -13.23 -1.37 1.32
C ASP A 15 -11.99 -2.02 1.93
N ASP A 16 -11.65 -3.24 1.51
CA ASP A 16 -10.47 -3.94 2.00
C ASP A 16 -9.19 -3.27 1.51
N LEU A 17 -9.20 -2.72 0.30
CA LEU A 17 -8.10 -1.93 -0.25
C LEU A 17 -7.85 -0.67 0.60
N SER A 18 -8.92 0.00 1.02
CA SER A 18 -8.85 1.17 1.90
C SER A 18 -8.38 0.80 3.32
N ARG A 19 -8.78 -0.36 3.85
CA ARG A 19 -8.27 -0.90 5.13
C ARG A 19 -6.78 -1.22 5.04
N GLU A 20 -6.34 -1.89 3.99
CA GLU A 20 -4.94 -2.28 3.80
C GLU A 20 -4.03 -1.05 3.64
N ILE A 21 -4.51 0.02 2.98
CA ILE A 21 -3.81 1.31 2.92
C ILE A 21 -3.60 1.86 4.34
N ASN A 22 -4.64 1.88 5.16
CA ASN A 22 -4.56 2.41 6.53
C ASN A 22 -3.61 1.57 7.40
N GLU A 23 -3.64 0.25 7.27
CA GLU A 23 -2.73 -0.64 7.98
C GLU A 23 -1.27 -0.43 7.54
N ALA A 24 -1.03 -0.30 6.23
CA ALA A 24 0.29 0.01 5.70
C ALA A 24 0.83 1.38 6.19
N TYR A 25 -0.04 2.37 6.37
CA TYR A 25 0.32 3.65 6.99
C TYR A 25 0.72 3.51 8.47
N ARG A 26 -0.01 2.70 9.25
CA ARG A 26 0.35 2.40 10.65
C ARG A 26 1.70 1.69 10.76
N ALA A 27 1.96 0.73 9.87
CA ALA A 27 3.26 0.07 9.78
C ALA A 27 4.37 1.08 9.44
N LEU A 28 4.15 1.98 8.48
CA LEU A 28 5.11 3.03 8.13
C LEU A 28 5.38 3.99 9.30
N PHE A 29 4.35 4.34 10.07
CA PHE A 29 4.50 5.18 11.27
C PHE A 29 5.40 4.52 12.32
N THR A 30 5.18 3.23 12.57
CA THR A 30 6.00 2.43 13.49
C THR A 30 7.45 2.33 13.01
N LEU A 31 7.67 2.07 11.72
CA LEU A 31 9.01 2.04 11.11
C LEU A 31 9.71 3.40 11.20
N ARG A 32 8.99 4.51 11.02
CA ARG A 32 9.54 5.87 11.20
C ARG A 32 9.90 6.14 12.65
N PHE A 33 9.10 5.67 13.60
CA PHE A 33 9.39 5.79 15.03
C PHE A 33 10.63 4.98 15.43
N GLN A 34 10.75 3.74 14.94
CA GLN A 34 11.94 2.90 15.11
C GLN A 34 13.18 3.52 14.45
N HIS A 35 13.01 4.16 13.28
CA HIS A 35 14.08 4.88 12.61
C HIS A 35 14.57 6.09 13.43
N ALA A 36 13.64 6.88 13.96
CA ALA A 36 13.95 8.04 14.79
C ALA A 36 14.65 7.66 16.11
N SER A 37 14.23 6.54 16.72
CA SER A 37 14.86 5.98 17.92
C SER A 37 16.17 5.23 17.65
N ARG A 38 16.63 5.16 16.39
CA ARG A 38 17.83 4.43 15.95
C ARG A 38 17.81 2.93 16.26
N GLN A 39 16.62 2.35 16.44
CA GLN A 39 16.42 0.92 16.72
C GLN A 39 16.02 0.13 15.46
N LEU A 40 15.95 0.79 14.30
CA LEU A 40 15.57 0.14 13.05
C LEU A 40 16.69 -0.79 12.56
N GLN A 41 16.45 -2.09 12.57
CA GLN A 41 17.40 -3.09 12.09
C GLN A 41 17.47 -3.14 10.55
N ASN A 42 16.34 -2.89 9.87
CA ASN A 42 16.26 -3.00 8.41
C ASN A 42 15.73 -1.72 7.74
N TYR A 43 16.64 -0.91 7.19
CA TYR A 43 16.30 0.33 6.48
C TYR A 43 15.57 0.09 5.15
N GLN A 44 15.68 -1.11 4.56
CA GLN A 44 15.00 -1.41 3.29
C GLN A 44 13.48 -1.51 3.46
N GLU A 45 13.01 -1.85 4.66
CA GLU A 45 11.57 -1.96 4.96
C GLU A 45 10.85 -0.62 4.83
N LEU A 46 11.53 0.49 5.15
CA LEU A 46 10.97 1.83 5.00
C LEU A 46 10.69 2.16 3.52
N GLY A 47 11.61 1.75 2.63
CA GLY A 47 11.41 1.85 1.18
C GLY A 47 10.34 0.90 0.65
N ALA A 48 10.31 -0.34 1.15
CA ALA A 48 9.30 -1.33 0.77
C ALA A 48 7.89 -0.91 1.19
N ALA A 49 7.71 -0.39 2.41
CA ALA A 49 6.45 0.10 2.93
C ALA A 49 5.90 1.27 2.09
N ARG A 50 6.74 2.24 1.75
CA ARG A 50 6.36 3.35 0.85
C ARG A 50 5.90 2.84 -0.53
N ARG A 51 6.65 1.91 -1.13
CA ARG A 51 6.29 1.30 -2.41
C ARG A 51 4.98 0.52 -2.34
N ARG A 52 4.71 -0.15 -1.22
CA ARG A 52 3.44 -0.87 -0.99
C ARG A 52 2.27 0.09 -0.96
N ILE A 53 2.37 1.19 -0.20
CA ILE A 53 1.33 2.23 -0.14
C ILE A 53 1.09 2.83 -1.53
N ALA A 54 2.15 3.15 -2.27
CA ALA A 54 2.03 3.69 -3.62
C ALA A 54 1.24 2.76 -4.54
N ARG A 55 1.58 1.46 -4.58
CA ARG A 55 0.88 0.46 -5.40
C ARG A 55 -0.61 0.33 -5.03
N LEU A 56 -0.92 0.29 -3.73
CA LEU A 56 -2.30 0.23 -3.26
C LEU A 56 -3.11 1.46 -3.71
N ARG A 57 -2.52 2.67 -3.61
CA ARG A 57 -3.18 3.91 -4.06
C ARG A 57 -3.33 3.95 -5.58
N THR A 58 -2.36 3.46 -6.34
CA THR A 58 -2.45 3.36 -7.80
C THR A 58 -3.62 2.47 -8.21
N ILE A 59 -3.76 1.27 -7.62
CA ILE A 59 -4.86 0.35 -7.95
C ILE A 59 -6.22 0.96 -7.58
N LYS A 60 -6.32 1.65 -6.44
CA LYS A 60 -7.54 2.40 -6.10
C LYS A 60 -7.89 3.42 -7.18
N ARG A 61 -6.89 4.17 -7.64
CA ARG A 61 -7.08 5.21 -8.66
C ARG A 61 -7.42 4.62 -10.03
N GLU A 62 -6.81 3.49 -10.41
CA GLU A 62 -7.14 2.76 -11.64
C GLU A 62 -8.64 2.38 -11.66
N ARG A 63 -9.17 1.86 -10.54
CA ARG A 63 -10.60 1.55 -10.41
C ARG A 63 -11.50 2.77 -10.47
N GLU A 64 -11.14 3.85 -9.79
CA GLU A 64 -11.90 5.10 -9.83
C GLU A 64 -12.02 5.63 -11.27
N ILE A 65 -10.94 5.55 -12.06
CA ILE A 65 -10.93 5.97 -13.46
C ILE A 65 -11.83 5.05 -14.30
N GLU A 66 -11.69 3.72 -14.16
CA GLU A 66 -12.54 2.75 -14.87
C GLU A 66 -14.03 2.95 -14.56
N THR A 67 -14.39 3.19 -13.30
CA THR A 67 -15.79 3.50 -12.94
C THR A 67 -16.28 4.82 -13.52
N ALA A 68 -15.41 5.81 -13.73
CA ALA A 68 -15.77 7.10 -14.32
C ALA A 68 -15.94 6.99 -15.85
N GLU A 69 -15.10 6.20 -16.53
CA GLU A 69 -15.19 5.96 -17.97
C GLU A 69 -16.44 5.13 -18.34
N VAL A 70 -16.90 4.23 -17.47
CA VAL A 70 -18.12 3.42 -17.70
C VAL A 70 -19.42 4.23 -17.51
N GLN A 71 -19.35 5.42 -16.91
CA GLN A 71 -20.51 6.30 -16.72
C GLN A 71 -20.73 7.32 -17.85
N GLU A 72 -19.80 7.41 -18.82
CA GLU A 72 -19.98 8.12 -20.10
C GLU A 72 -20.51 7.17 -21.18
#